data_AF-A0A2N2MMU7-F1
#
_entry.id   AF-A0A2N2MMU7-F1
#
_cell.length_a   1.000
_cell.length_b   1.000
_cell.length_c   1.000
_cell.angle_alpha   90.00
_cell.angle_beta   90.00
_cell.angle_gamma   90.00
#
_symmetry.space_group_name_H-M   'P 1'
#
loop_
_entity.id
_entity.type
_entity.pdbx_description
1 polymer ?
#
loop_
_entity_poly.entity_id
_entity_poly.type
_entity_poly.pdbx_seq_one_letter_code
_entity_poly.pdbx_strand_id
1 'polypeptide(L)'
;MYLADLLNSRGLFQRTSTWMSTEGLSDDISFLLSRGTSAVVSILRIEQAQNNCIREFELFDDQLVDLESRIVFNSQSLVELQNEISPLLSCLRILQDSTISLIGKTLKTSLPSSIDDTIKKIDKFKLPNEIKNILLKYWNSGGSKIRDYRILDQHYTSISDYVFLQLKPEKKILLLFPDNPYEKSKKNFRYEQEICGISALRIGFDDLHEMIESVAEYFGYEPSQIQTSVSMRQLGDLQPFRNRLLGFIFESPIIKQPDGTMKRNISSIRVSQKEDGRLSLQKMYLTENKLKDLLS
;
A
#
# COMPACT_ATOMS: atom_id res chain seq x y z
N MET A 1 -5.90 -1.72 -10.34
CA MET A 1 -5.67 -3.18 -10.41
C MET A 1 -4.74 -3.49 -9.26
N TYR A 2 -5.01 -4.54 -8.49
CA TYR A 2 -4.17 -4.95 -7.36
C TYR A 2 -3.24 -6.09 -7.79
N LEU A 3 -2.16 -6.29 -7.03
CA LEU A 3 -1.22 -7.39 -7.25
C LEU A 3 -1.49 -8.48 -6.21
N ALA A 4 -2.33 -9.45 -6.55
CA ALA A 4 -2.76 -10.52 -5.65
C ALA A 4 -1.55 -11.26 -5.04
N ASP A 5 -0.59 -11.66 -5.87
CA ASP A 5 0.63 -12.34 -5.44
C ASP A 5 1.44 -11.53 -4.41
N LEU A 6 1.55 -10.22 -4.61
CA LEU A 6 2.28 -9.34 -3.70
C LEU A 6 1.62 -9.35 -2.32
N LEU A 7 0.29 -9.18 -2.26
CA LEU A 7 -0.46 -9.18 -1.02
C LEU A 7 -0.45 -10.56 -0.34
N ASN A 8 -0.66 -11.64 -1.12
CA ASN A 8 -0.64 -13.03 -0.64
C ASN A 8 0.72 -13.42 -0.07
N SER A 9 1.82 -13.06 -0.74
CA SER A 9 3.18 -13.35 -0.26
C SER A 9 3.51 -12.70 1.09
N ARG A 10 2.71 -11.71 1.50
CA ARG A 10 2.84 -10.99 2.77
C ARG A 10 1.74 -11.30 3.77
N GLY A 11 0.82 -12.21 3.44
CA GLY A 11 -0.33 -12.54 4.28
C GLY A 11 -1.30 -11.37 4.47
N LEU A 12 -1.30 -10.39 3.55
CA LEU A 12 -2.10 -9.18 3.67
C LEU A 12 -3.51 -9.39 3.09
N PHE A 13 -4.50 -8.75 3.72
CA PHE A 13 -5.90 -8.66 3.30
C PHE A 13 -6.58 -10.02 2.98
N GLN A 14 -6.21 -11.10 3.69
CA GLN A 14 -6.67 -12.46 3.39
C GLN A 14 -8.16 -12.65 3.69
N ARG A 15 -8.69 -12.10 4.79
CA ARG A 15 -10.13 -12.12 5.10
C ARG A 15 -10.91 -11.15 4.21
N THR A 16 -10.31 -10.01 3.90
CA THR A 16 -10.86 -9.02 2.96
C THR A 16 -11.10 -9.61 1.56
N SER A 17 -10.30 -10.59 1.14
CA SER A 17 -10.50 -11.29 -0.13
C SER A 17 -11.87 -11.99 -0.20
N THR A 18 -12.31 -12.62 0.88
CA THR A 18 -13.60 -13.33 0.96
C THR A 18 -14.75 -12.34 1.01
N TRP A 19 -14.54 -11.17 1.62
CA TRP A 19 -15.51 -10.06 1.61
C TRP A 19 -15.90 -9.66 0.17
N MET A 20 -14.99 -9.81 -0.80
CA MET A 20 -15.19 -9.52 -2.22
C MET A 20 -16.31 -10.34 -2.86
N SER A 21 -16.56 -11.56 -2.36
CA SER A 21 -17.61 -12.45 -2.87
C SER A 21 -19.03 -11.98 -2.53
N THR A 22 -19.14 -10.96 -1.66
CA THR A 22 -20.42 -10.36 -1.28
C THR A 22 -20.99 -9.55 -2.44
N GLU A 23 -22.26 -9.79 -2.75
CA GLU A 23 -22.97 -9.12 -3.84
C GLU A 23 -22.87 -7.59 -3.71
N GLY A 24 -22.43 -6.94 -4.78
CA GLY A 24 -22.32 -5.47 -4.86
C GLY A 24 -21.08 -4.83 -4.23
N LEU A 25 -20.15 -5.60 -3.64
CA LEU A 25 -18.93 -5.06 -3.00
C LEU A 25 -17.63 -5.29 -3.79
N SER A 26 -17.67 -6.11 -4.84
CA SER A 26 -16.47 -6.50 -5.61
C SER A 26 -15.64 -5.31 -6.12
N ASP A 27 -16.29 -4.27 -6.65
CA ASP A 27 -15.60 -3.08 -7.18
C ASP A 27 -14.93 -2.27 -6.06
N ASP A 28 -15.60 -2.08 -4.92
CA ASP A 28 -15.08 -1.34 -3.77
C ASP A 28 -13.90 -2.07 -3.12
N ILE A 29 -13.99 -3.40 -3.00
CA ILE A 29 -12.92 -4.22 -2.44
C ILE A 29 -11.74 -4.30 -3.41
N SER A 30 -11.99 -4.38 -4.72
CA SER A 30 -10.94 -4.25 -5.74
C SER A 30 -10.20 -2.91 -5.60
N PHE A 31 -10.93 -1.83 -5.35
CA PHE A 31 -10.36 -0.52 -5.13
C PHE A 31 -9.52 -0.48 -3.85
N LEU A 32 -10.03 -1.00 -2.73
CA LEU A 32 -9.31 -1.13 -1.47
C LEU A 32 -8.01 -1.92 -1.65
N LEU A 33 -8.07 -3.12 -2.24
CA LEU A 33 -6.89 -3.96 -2.51
C LEU A 33 -5.90 -3.28 -3.45
N SER A 34 -6.39 -2.48 -4.41
CA SER A 34 -5.54 -1.70 -5.31
C SER A 34 -4.76 -0.64 -4.54
N ARG A 35 -5.38 -0.01 -3.52
CA ARG A 35 -4.70 0.96 -2.65
C ARG A 35 -3.77 0.28 -1.66
N GLY A 36 -4.14 -0.88 -1.15
CA GLY A 36 -3.25 -1.75 -0.35
C GLY A 36 -2.00 -2.13 -1.12
N THR A 37 -2.16 -2.52 -2.39
CA THR A 37 -1.04 -2.78 -3.31
C THR A 37 -0.14 -1.55 -3.47
N SER A 38 -0.72 -0.38 -3.73
CA SER A 38 0.05 0.86 -3.86
C SER A 38 0.84 1.19 -2.59
N ALA A 39 0.23 1.04 -1.41
CA ALA A 39 0.92 1.26 -0.13
C ALA A 39 2.11 0.32 0.05
N VAL A 40 1.92 -0.99 -0.21
CA VAL A 40 3.01 -1.99 -0.12
C VAL A 40 4.12 -1.67 -1.12
N VAL A 41 3.80 -1.29 -2.35
CA VAL A 41 4.80 -0.90 -3.35
C VAL A 41 5.60 0.31 -2.89
N SER A 42 4.95 1.35 -2.36
CA SER A 42 5.66 2.52 -1.82
C SER A 42 6.57 2.16 -0.64
N ILE A 43 6.13 1.30 0.28
CA ILE A 43 6.98 0.81 1.38
C ILE A 43 8.22 0.09 0.83
N LEU A 44 8.06 -0.80 -0.15
CA LEU A 44 9.19 -1.53 -0.75
C LEU A 44 10.16 -0.61 -1.48
N ARG A 45 9.65 0.43 -2.15
CA ARG A 45 10.48 1.44 -2.80
C ARG A 45 11.24 2.29 -1.79
N ILE A 46 10.61 2.67 -0.68
CA ILE A 46 11.28 3.37 0.42
C ILE A 46 12.42 2.52 0.99
N GLU A 47 12.17 1.24 1.26
CA GLU A 47 13.20 0.30 1.76
C GLU A 47 14.35 0.15 0.75
N GLN A 48 14.04 0.00 -0.53
CA GLN A 48 15.05 -0.10 -1.59
C GLN A 48 15.88 1.19 -1.72
N ALA A 49 15.20 2.34 -1.76
CA ALA A 49 15.84 3.65 -1.85
C ALA A 49 16.74 3.93 -0.62
N GLN A 50 16.29 3.57 0.59
CA GLN A 50 17.11 3.67 1.79
C GLN A 50 18.40 2.86 1.68
N ASN A 51 18.32 1.61 1.23
CA ASN A 51 19.50 0.77 1.01
C ASN A 51 20.44 1.36 -0.05
N ASN A 52 19.88 1.92 -1.12
CA ASN A 52 20.68 2.56 -2.16
C ASN A 52 21.39 3.82 -1.64
N CYS A 53 20.74 4.66 -0.83
CA CYS A 53 21.39 5.81 -0.21
C CYS A 53 22.62 5.40 0.62
N ILE A 54 22.50 4.33 1.41
CA ILE A 54 23.60 3.83 2.23
C ILE A 54 24.75 3.37 1.32
N ARG A 55 24.45 2.60 0.26
CA ARG A 55 25.46 2.14 -0.70
C ARG A 55 26.15 3.29 -1.43
N GLU A 56 25.39 4.31 -1.83
CA GLU A 56 25.93 5.51 -2.48
C GLU A 56 26.89 6.27 -1.56
N PHE A 57 26.58 6.35 -0.26
CA PHE A 57 27.48 6.93 0.72
C PHE A 57 28.75 6.08 0.91
N GLU A 58 28.61 4.75 1.01
CA GLU A 58 29.73 3.81 1.20
C GLU A 58 30.75 3.80 0.05
N LEU A 59 30.41 4.32 -1.14
CA LEU A 59 31.36 4.49 -2.23
C LEU A 59 32.47 5.52 -1.94
N PHE A 60 32.25 6.41 -0.97
CA PHE A 60 33.14 7.53 -0.66
C PHE A 60 33.44 7.65 0.84
N ASP A 61 32.94 6.75 1.69
CA ASP A 61 33.04 6.93 3.14
C ASP A 61 34.49 6.85 3.66
N ASP A 62 35.37 6.16 2.94
CA ASP A 62 36.80 6.08 3.17
C ASP A 62 37.56 7.40 2.90
N GLN A 63 36.96 8.30 2.13
CA GLN A 63 37.52 9.61 1.76
C GLN A 63 37.05 10.75 2.67
N LEU A 64 36.12 10.47 3.58
CA LEU A 64 35.54 11.47 4.48
C LEU A 64 36.22 11.43 5.84
N VAL A 65 36.52 12.61 6.40
CA VAL A 65 37.09 12.79 7.74
C VAL A 65 36.13 13.60 8.61
N ASP A 66 36.28 13.50 9.94
CA ASP A 66 35.52 14.28 10.93
C ASP A 66 33.98 14.19 10.80
N LEU A 67 33.48 12.98 10.53
CA LEU A 67 32.04 12.73 10.36
C LEU A 67 31.26 12.83 11.68
N GLU A 68 30.27 13.72 11.68
CA GLU A 68 29.24 13.82 12.71
C GLU A 68 28.33 12.59 12.73
N SER A 69 27.60 12.39 13.84
CA SER A 69 26.67 11.25 13.98
C SER A 69 25.51 11.28 12.96
N ARG A 70 25.16 12.46 12.48
CA ARG A 70 24.14 12.72 11.45
C ARG A 70 24.67 13.75 10.49
N ILE A 71 24.55 13.48 9.20
CA ILE A 71 24.96 14.40 8.15
C ILE A 71 23.80 14.68 7.21
N VAL A 72 23.81 15.88 6.62
CA VAL A 72 22.99 16.15 5.45
C VAL A 72 23.59 15.37 4.29
N PHE A 73 22.79 14.49 3.72
CA PHE A 73 23.15 13.68 2.57
C PHE A 73 22.18 14.01 1.45
N ASN A 74 22.66 14.09 0.21
CA ASN A 74 21.80 14.32 -0.94
C ASN A 74 22.22 13.36 -2.05
N SER A 75 21.27 12.59 -2.54
CA SER A 75 21.48 11.64 -3.62
C SER A 75 20.20 11.42 -4.39
N GLN A 76 20.29 10.80 -5.57
CA GLN A 76 19.11 10.43 -6.34
C GLN A 76 18.20 9.51 -5.52
N SER A 77 18.76 8.51 -4.86
CA SER A 77 18.00 7.56 -4.03
C SER A 77 17.29 8.26 -2.86
N LEU A 78 17.85 9.32 -2.30
CA LEU A 78 17.18 10.08 -1.24
C LEU A 78 15.94 10.79 -1.76
N VAL A 79 16.04 11.40 -2.93
CA VAL A 79 14.90 12.06 -3.59
C VAL A 79 13.81 11.04 -3.93
N GLU A 80 14.20 9.85 -4.41
CA GLU A 80 13.26 8.74 -4.65
C GLU A 80 12.52 8.31 -3.37
N LEU A 81 13.24 8.21 -2.24
CA LEU A 81 12.63 7.93 -0.94
C LEU A 81 11.62 9.00 -0.53
N GLN A 82 12.00 10.28 -0.62
CA GLN A 82 11.12 11.41 -0.26
C GLN A 82 9.85 11.42 -1.11
N ASN A 83 9.98 11.14 -2.41
CA ASN A 83 8.86 11.11 -3.36
C ASN A 83 7.83 10.01 -3.08
N GLU A 84 8.16 8.99 -2.28
CA GLU A 84 7.23 7.91 -1.91
C GLU A 84 6.45 8.20 -0.61
N ILE A 85 6.82 9.26 0.15
CA ILE A 85 6.14 9.63 1.42
C ILE A 85 4.70 10.10 1.17
N SER A 86 4.51 11.10 0.31
CA SER A 86 3.18 11.67 0.03
C SER A 86 2.22 10.66 -0.63
N PRO A 87 2.66 9.83 -1.62
CA PRO A 87 1.85 8.74 -2.14
C PRO A 87 1.43 7.73 -1.07
N LEU A 88 2.34 7.33 -0.17
CA LEU A 88 2.02 6.38 0.90
C LEU A 88 0.98 6.94 1.85
N LEU A 89 1.17 8.16 2.38
CA LEU A 89 0.18 8.87 3.20
C LEU A 89 -1.21 8.94 2.54
N SER A 90 -1.22 9.25 1.24
CA SER A 90 -2.44 9.33 0.46
C SER A 90 -3.13 7.97 0.35
N CYS A 91 -2.38 6.90 0.11
CA CYS A 91 -2.91 5.53 0.06
C CYS A 91 -3.51 5.11 1.41
N LEU A 92 -2.82 5.37 2.52
CA LEU A 92 -3.32 5.07 3.87
C LEU A 92 -4.63 5.82 4.16
N ARG A 93 -4.69 7.12 3.84
CA ARG A 93 -5.91 7.92 4.00
C ARG A 93 -7.08 7.36 3.19
N ILE A 94 -6.84 6.98 1.93
CA ILE A 94 -7.88 6.41 1.07
C ILE A 94 -8.35 5.05 1.61
N LEU A 95 -7.44 4.21 2.11
CA LEU A 95 -7.78 2.92 2.72
C LEU A 95 -8.67 3.09 3.95
N GLN A 96 -8.37 4.06 4.82
CA GLN A 96 -9.22 4.41 5.96
C GLN A 96 -10.67 4.69 5.52
N ASP A 97 -10.85 5.59 4.53
CA ASP A 97 -12.17 6.01 4.06
C ASP A 97 -12.91 4.90 3.29
N SER A 98 -12.16 4.13 2.50
CA SER A 98 -12.72 2.98 1.76
C SER A 98 -13.29 1.94 2.72
N THR A 99 -12.63 1.74 3.86
CA THR A 99 -13.10 0.80 4.89
C THR A 99 -14.43 1.24 5.49
N ILE A 100 -14.62 2.53 5.76
CA ILE A 100 -15.89 3.06 6.26
C ILE A 100 -17.01 2.88 5.24
N SER A 101 -16.73 3.18 3.97
CA SER A 101 -17.69 2.94 2.89
C SER A 101 -18.14 1.48 2.84
N LEU A 102 -17.19 0.54 2.95
CA LEU A 102 -17.47 -0.90 2.96
C LEU A 102 -18.29 -1.34 4.18
N ILE A 103 -17.96 -0.84 5.38
CA ILE A 103 -18.75 -1.10 6.61
C ILE A 103 -20.18 -0.60 6.42
N GLY A 104 -20.35 0.63 5.92
CA GLY A 104 -21.66 1.23 5.68
C GLY A 104 -22.51 0.41 4.70
N LYS A 105 -21.91 -0.02 3.59
CA LYS A 105 -22.59 -0.88 2.61
C LYS A 105 -22.97 -2.25 3.19
N THR A 106 -22.07 -2.88 3.92
CA THR A 106 -22.28 -4.22 4.53
C THR A 106 -23.40 -4.17 5.57
N LEU A 107 -23.42 -3.14 6.41
CA LEU A 107 -24.46 -2.92 7.43
C LEU A 107 -25.71 -2.21 6.89
N LYS A 108 -25.76 -1.88 5.59
CA LYS A 108 -26.82 -1.08 4.97
C LYS A 108 -27.12 0.22 5.76
N THR A 109 -26.07 0.84 6.27
CA THR A 109 -26.12 2.04 7.12
C THR A 109 -25.40 3.19 6.41
N SER A 110 -26.02 4.37 6.41
CA SER A 110 -25.38 5.58 5.88
C SER A 110 -24.32 6.07 6.87
N LEU A 111 -23.06 5.94 6.48
CA LEU A 111 -21.91 6.48 7.19
C LEU A 111 -21.29 7.63 6.40
N PRO A 112 -20.62 8.59 7.07
CA PRO A 112 -19.80 9.58 6.38
C PRO A 112 -18.76 8.92 5.47
N SER A 113 -18.34 9.63 4.42
CA SER A 113 -17.25 9.16 3.54
C SER A 113 -15.88 9.15 4.23
N SER A 114 -15.75 9.84 5.37
CA SER A 114 -14.52 10.00 6.13
C SER A 114 -14.56 9.22 7.43
N ILE A 115 -13.48 8.51 7.76
CA ILE A 115 -13.32 7.88 9.09
C ILE A 115 -13.36 8.91 10.22
N ASP A 116 -12.77 10.10 10.05
CA ASP A 116 -12.73 11.15 11.07
C ASP A 116 -14.15 11.59 11.44
N ASP A 117 -15.00 11.82 10.43
CA ASP A 117 -16.40 12.20 10.65
C ASP A 117 -17.21 11.07 11.27
N THR A 118 -16.88 9.83 10.94
CA THR A 118 -17.49 8.63 11.52
C THR A 118 -17.14 8.51 13.00
N ILE A 119 -15.85 8.63 13.36
CA ILE A 119 -15.37 8.54 14.74
C ILE A 119 -15.98 9.65 15.61
N LYS A 120 -15.99 10.90 15.15
CA LYS A 120 -16.57 12.04 15.89
C LYS A 120 -18.03 11.87 16.28
N LYS A 121 -18.77 11.04 15.55
CA LYS A 121 -20.21 10.83 15.71
C LYS A 121 -20.54 9.34 15.88
N ILE A 122 -19.57 8.53 16.32
CA ILE A 122 -19.66 7.07 16.25
C ILE A 122 -20.88 6.52 16.99
N ASP A 123 -21.28 7.17 18.08
CA ASP A 123 -22.45 6.79 18.88
C ASP A 123 -23.80 7.14 18.27
N LYS A 124 -23.82 8.04 17.27
CA LYS A 124 -25.04 8.37 16.53
C LYS A 124 -25.39 7.32 15.48
N PHE A 125 -24.42 6.50 15.07
CA PHE A 125 -24.64 5.46 14.07
C PHE A 125 -25.04 4.14 14.74
N LYS A 126 -25.92 3.38 14.09
CA LYS A 126 -26.35 2.04 14.53
C LYS A 126 -25.28 0.98 14.20
N LEU A 127 -24.05 1.21 14.66
CA LEU A 127 -22.94 0.27 14.51
C LEU A 127 -22.89 -0.70 15.68
N PRO A 128 -22.57 -2.00 15.45
CA PRO A 128 -22.27 -2.93 16.53
C PRO A 128 -21.11 -2.45 17.40
N ASN A 129 -21.15 -2.75 18.69
CA ASN A 129 -20.14 -2.29 19.65
C ASN A 129 -18.73 -2.79 19.30
N GLU A 130 -18.57 -4.05 18.86
CA GLU A 130 -17.31 -4.57 18.36
C GLU A 130 -16.73 -3.72 17.21
N ILE A 131 -17.53 -3.35 16.21
CA ILE A 131 -17.07 -2.50 15.11
C ILE A 131 -16.67 -1.12 15.63
N LYS A 132 -17.44 -0.53 16.55
CA LYS A 132 -17.08 0.75 17.16
C LYS A 132 -15.72 0.66 17.88
N ASN A 133 -15.51 -0.40 18.65
CA ASN A 133 -14.28 -0.64 19.39
C ASN A 133 -13.08 -0.82 18.47
N ILE A 134 -13.21 -1.60 17.38
CA ILE A 134 -12.16 -1.79 16.37
C ILE A 134 -11.76 -0.43 15.76
N LEU A 135 -12.75 0.37 15.33
CA LEU A 135 -12.51 1.68 14.72
C LEU A 135 -11.86 2.66 15.69
N LEU A 136 -12.34 2.72 16.95
CA LEU A 136 -11.77 3.58 17.99
C LEU A 136 -10.36 3.16 18.40
N LYS A 137 -10.09 1.84 18.52
CA LYS A 137 -8.76 1.31 18.82
C LYS A 137 -7.75 1.81 17.77
N TYR A 138 -8.06 1.60 16.49
CA TYR A 138 -7.21 2.06 15.39
C TYR A 138 -7.03 3.58 15.37
N TRP A 139 -8.12 4.34 15.55
CA TRP A 139 -8.08 5.79 15.50
C TRP A 139 -7.16 6.37 16.59
N ASN A 140 -7.22 5.78 17.78
CA ASN A 140 -6.46 6.20 18.95
C ASN A 140 -5.02 5.68 18.95
N SER A 141 -4.72 4.54 18.29
CA SER A 141 -3.34 4.01 18.20
C SER A 141 -2.46 4.84 17.27
N GLY A 142 -3.01 5.32 16.16
CA GLY A 142 -2.23 6.09 15.19
C GLY A 142 -3.00 6.57 13.96
N GLY A 143 -4.21 6.07 13.70
CA GLY A 143 -4.98 6.44 12.50
C GLY A 143 -5.25 7.95 12.37
N SER A 144 -5.49 8.64 13.50
CA SER A 144 -5.64 10.10 13.55
C SER A 144 -4.36 10.84 13.10
N LYS A 145 -3.18 10.41 13.56
CA LYS A 145 -1.90 11.01 13.19
C LYS A 145 -1.60 10.87 11.70
N ILE A 146 -1.90 9.73 11.09
CA ILE A 146 -1.73 9.51 9.65
C ILE A 146 -2.56 10.53 8.84
N ARG A 147 -3.82 10.75 9.25
CA ARG A 147 -4.66 11.79 8.64
C ARG A 147 -4.01 13.17 8.78
N ASP A 148 -3.56 13.50 9.98
CA ASP A 148 -3.06 14.84 10.27
C ASP A 148 -1.76 15.14 9.52
N TYR A 149 -0.83 14.18 9.43
CA TYR A 149 0.36 14.29 8.59
C TYR A 149 0.02 14.40 7.10
N ARG A 150 -0.96 13.63 6.60
CA ARG A 150 -1.43 13.75 5.22
C ARG A 150 -2.02 15.12 4.93
N ILE A 151 -2.77 15.70 5.87
CA ILE A 151 -3.32 17.05 5.75
C ILE A 151 -2.19 18.08 5.70
N LEU A 152 -1.19 17.93 6.57
CA LEU A 152 -0.03 18.81 6.62
C LEU A 152 0.73 18.81 5.29
N ASP A 153 1.04 17.61 4.80
CA ASP A 153 1.79 17.36 3.56
C ASP A 153 1.09 17.91 2.31
N GLN A 154 -0.22 17.65 2.16
CA GLN A 154 -0.94 18.01 0.95
C GLN A 154 -1.37 19.48 0.87
N HIS A 155 -1.58 20.14 2.01
CA HIS A 155 -2.24 21.45 2.03
C HIS A 155 -1.35 22.59 2.54
N TYR A 156 -0.21 22.29 3.16
CA TYR A 156 0.61 23.32 3.80
C TYR A 156 2.08 23.23 3.42
N THR A 157 2.76 22.12 3.69
CA THR A 157 4.20 21.99 3.41
C THR A 157 4.64 20.53 3.35
N SER A 158 5.66 20.23 2.52
CA SER A 158 6.27 18.91 2.45
C SER A 158 6.80 18.51 3.83
N ILE A 159 6.34 17.36 4.33
CA ILE A 159 6.80 16.83 5.62
C ILE A 159 8.03 15.92 5.46
N SER A 160 8.50 15.74 4.22
CA SER A 160 9.63 14.86 3.88
C SER A 160 10.99 15.58 3.84
N ASP A 161 11.01 16.88 4.12
CA ASP A 161 12.20 17.73 3.92
C ASP A 161 13.26 17.60 5.04
N TYR A 162 12.87 17.16 6.25
CA TYR A 162 13.79 17.07 7.38
C TYR A 162 14.39 15.67 7.46
N VAL A 163 15.47 15.46 6.69
CA VAL A 163 16.08 14.15 6.48
C VAL A 163 17.60 14.18 6.64
N PHE A 164 18.15 13.12 7.21
CA PHE A 164 19.58 12.94 7.44
C PHE A 164 20.01 11.53 7.07
N LEU A 165 21.30 11.38 6.74
CA LEU A 165 21.98 10.10 6.89
C LEU A 165 22.52 10.04 8.32
N GLN A 166 21.96 9.14 9.13
CA GLN A 166 22.50 8.80 10.43
C GLN A 166 23.61 7.76 10.24
N LEU A 167 24.77 7.98 10.87
CA LEU A 167 25.92 7.08 10.81
C LEU A 167 26.10 6.25 12.09
N LYS A 168 25.67 6.78 13.24
CA LYS A 168 25.74 6.12 14.55
C LYS A 168 24.40 6.25 15.30
N PRO A 169 23.99 5.26 16.10
CA PRO A 169 24.64 3.95 16.32
C PRO A 169 24.51 2.99 15.14
N GLU A 170 23.63 3.29 14.19
CA GLU A 170 23.35 2.49 13.01
C GLU A 170 23.25 3.39 11.78
N LYS A 171 23.86 2.95 10.67
CA LYS A 171 23.79 3.62 9.36
C LYS A 171 22.36 3.51 8.80
N LYS A 172 21.63 4.62 8.70
CA LYS A 172 20.28 4.64 8.09
C LYS A 172 19.84 6.04 7.67
N ILE A 173 18.84 6.09 6.79
CA ILE A 173 18.15 7.35 6.49
C ILE A 173 17.14 7.65 7.59
N LEU A 174 17.30 8.80 8.22
CA LEU A 174 16.41 9.33 9.25
C LEU A 174 15.60 10.47 8.65
N LEU A 175 14.36 10.17 8.24
CA LEU A 175 13.37 11.17 7.84
C LEU A 175 12.47 11.43 9.04
N LEU A 176 12.44 12.66 9.55
CA LEU A 176 11.64 13.00 10.72
C LEU A 176 10.37 13.76 10.33
N PHE A 177 9.26 13.35 10.92
CA PHE A 177 8.03 14.12 10.88
C PHE A 177 7.98 15.15 12.01
N PRO A 178 7.27 16.28 11.82
CA PRO A 178 7.06 17.25 12.88
C PRO A 178 6.37 16.62 14.10
N ASP A 179 6.78 17.04 15.29
CA ASP A 179 6.22 16.56 16.57
C ASP A 179 4.71 16.82 16.67
N ASN A 180 4.25 17.94 16.09
CA ASN A 180 2.85 18.35 16.09
C ASN A 180 2.35 18.59 14.65
N PRO A 181 1.54 17.67 14.08
CA PRO A 181 1.01 17.82 12.73
C PRO A 181 -0.08 18.91 12.58
N TYR A 182 -0.55 19.51 13.68
CA TYR A 182 -1.51 20.63 13.63
C TYR A 182 -0.84 21.98 13.39
N GLU A 183 0.47 22.08 13.60
CA GLU A 183 1.23 23.26 13.21
C GLU A 183 1.34 23.28 11.68
N LYS A 184 0.93 24.39 11.07
CA LYS A 184 0.84 24.55 9.61
C LYS A 184 2.04 25.31 9.05
N SER A 185 2.79 26.00 9.91
CA SER A 185 3.91 26.82 9.53
C SER A 185 5.22 26.08 9.73
N LYS A 186 5.96 25.82 8.64
CA LYS A 186 7.26 25.12 8.68
C LYS A 186 8.26 25.72 9.67
N LYS A 187 8.25 27.05 9.87
CA LYS A 187 9.12 27.75 10.83
C LYS A 187 8.87 27.37 12.29
N ASN A 188 7.70 26.82 12.61
CA ASN A 188 7.31 26.43 13.96
C ASN A 188 7.45 24.91 14.19
N PHE A 189 7.91 24.16 13.18
CA PHE A 189 8.09 22.73 13.32
C PHE A 189 9.19 22.41 14.33
N ARG A 190 8.89 21.44 15.18
CA ARG A 190 9.81 20.84 16.13
C ARG A 190 9.97 19.36 15.77
N TYR A 191 11.13 18.82 16.12
CA TYR A 191 11.52 17.44 15.87
C TYR A 191 12.17 16.82 17.11
N GLU A 192 11.81 17.31 18.29
CA GLU A 192 12.37 16.92 19.58
C GLU A 192 11.98 15.46 19.93
N GLN A 193 10.86 14.97 19.42
CA GLN A 193 10.42 13.58 19.63
C GLN A 193 11.06 12.59 18.64
N GLU A 194 11.83 13.08 17.67
CA GLU A 194 12.51 12.27 16.64
C GLU A 194 11.59 11.22 15.97
N ILE A 195 10.38 11.65 15.62
CA ILE A 195 9.38 10.77 14.99
C ILE A 195 9.88 10.35 13.60
N CYS A 196 10.46 9.15 13.49
CA CYS A 196 10.88 8.58 12.21
C CYS A 196 9.65 8.36 11.30
N GLY A 197 9.51 9.20 10.29
CA GLY A 197 8.37 9.19 9.36
C GLY A 197 8.22 7.87 8.62
N ILE A 198 9.33 7.25 8.19
CA ILE A 198 9.31 5.94 7.53
C ILE A 198 8.70 4.87 8.44
N SER A 199 9.18 4.78 9.69
CA SER A 199 8.68 3.83 10.67
C SER A 199 7.23 4.12 11.05
N ALA A 200 6.87 5.39 11.24
CA ALA A 200 5.51 5.81 11.56
C ALA A 200 4.51 5.41 10.46
N LEU A 201 4.87 5.57 9.18
CA LEU A 201 4.02 5.16 8.07
C LEU A 201 3.88 3.64 7.97
N ARG A 202 4.95 2.89 8.24
CA ARG A 202 4.90 1.43 8.24
C ARG A 202 4.02 0.88 9.35
N ILE A 203 4.20 1.37 10.58
CA ILE A 203 3.33 1.03 11.72
C ILE A 203 1.88 1.42 11.41
N GLY A 204 1.66 2.62 10.85
CA GLY A 204 0.32 3.06 10.46
C GLY A 204 -0.32 2.19 9.37
N PHE A 205 0.46 1.62 8.46
CA PHE A 205 -0.03 0.63 7.49
C PHE A 205 -0.42 -0.68 8.17
N ASP A 206 0.42 -1.21 9.05
CA ASP A 206 0.18 -2.46 9.76
C ASP A 206 -1.07 -2.36 10.65
N ASP A 207 -1.20 -1.27 11.43
CA ASP A 207 -2.38 -0.96 12.24
C ASP A 207 -3.66 -0.87 11.39
N LEU A 208 -3.57 -0.25 10.20
CA LEU A 208 -4.71 -0.11 9.30
C LEU A 208 -5.10 -1.46 8.67
N HIS A 209 -4.11 -2.28 8.32
CA HIS A 209 -4.34 -3.63 7.85
C HIS A 209 -5.02 -4.49 8.94
N GLU A 210 -4.54 -4.45 10.18
CA GLU A 210 -5.16 -5.15 11.32
C GLU A 210 -6.61 -4.70 11.52
N MET A 211 -6.89 -3.39 11.46
CA MET A 211 -8.24 -2.86 11.57
C MET A 211 -9.15 -3.41 10.46
N ILE A 212 -8.69 -3.42 9.21
CA ILE A 212 -9.46 -3.92 8.06
C ILE A 212 -9.76 -5.41 8.22
N GLU A 213 -8.77 -6.22 8.58
CA GLU A 213 -8.96 -7.67 8.77
C GLU A 213 -9.84 -7.99 9.99
N SER A 214 -9.74 -7.21 11.06
CA SER A 214 -10.60 -7.35 12.25
C SER A 214 -12.07 -7.04 11.93
N VAL A 215 -12.32 -6.03 11.08
CA VAL A 215 -13.66 -5.73 10.57
C VAL A 215 -14.17 -6.89 9.71
N ALA A 216 -13.33 -7.43 8.81
CA ALA A 216 -13.71 -8.56 7.98
C ALA A 216 -14.00 -9.82 8.82
N GLU A 217 -13.20 -10.08 9.85
CA GLU A 217 -13.40 -11.16 10.80
C GLU A 217 -14.71 -11.02 11.58
N TYR A 218 -15.04 -9.81 12.04
CA TYR A 218 -16.32 -9.53 12.70
C TYR A 218 -17.52 -9.90 11.80
N PHE A 219 -17.41 -9.68 10.49
CA PHE A 219 -18.44 -10.08 9.53
C PHE A 219 -18.43 -11.57 9.17
N GLY A 220 -17.54 -12.37 9.76
CA GLY A 220 -17.46 -13.82 9.56
C GLY A 220 -16.69 -14.24 8.30
N TYR A 221 -15.85 -13.37 7.74
CA TYR A 221 -15.04 -13.71 6.57
C TYR A 221 -13.79 -14.50 6.96
N GLU A 222 -13.64 -15.69 6.37
CA GLU A 222 -12.47 -16.53 6.56
C GLU A 222 -11.29 -16.11 5.68
N PRO A 223 -10.03 -16.37 6.11
CA PRO A 223 -8.86 -15.98 5.35
C PRO A 223 -8.78 -16.86 4.10
N SER A 224 -8.60 -16.23 2.94
CA SER A 224 -8.37 -16.95 1.69
C SER A 224 -7.36 -16.21 0.82
N GLN A 225 -6.77 -16.95 -0.12
CA GLN A 225 -5.84 -16.35 -1.08
C GLN A 225 -6.59 -15.37 -1.98
N ILE A 226 -6.05 -14.17 -2.11
CA ILE A 226 -6.56 -13.16 -3.02
C ILE A 226 -6.42 -13.70 -4.44
N GLN A 227 -7.50 -13.69 -5.21
CA GLN A 227 -7.48 -14.05 -6.63
C GLN A 227 -7.32 -12.80 -7.48
N THR A 228 -6.52 -12.87 -8.55
CA THR A 228 -6.43 -11.77 -9.52
C THR A 228 -7.76 -11.60 -10.24
N SER A 229 -8.36 -10.41 -10.17
CA SER A 229 -9.55 -10.04 -10.96
C SER A 229 -9.24 -8.93 -11.97
N VAL A 230 -9.87 -9.03 -13.15
CA VAL A 230 -9.89 -7.96 -14.15
C VAL A 230 -11.28 -7.37 -14.17
N SER A 231 -11.39 -6.07 -13.98
CA SER A 231 -12.68 -5.39 -14.19
C SER A 231 -12.97 -5.35 -15.69
N MET A 232 -14.08 -5.95 -16.10
CA MET A 232 -14.52 -5.97 -17.50
C MET A 232 -14.71 -4.57 -18.08
N ARG A 233 -15.02 -3.58 -17.22
CA ARG A 233 -15.13 -2.16 -17.61
C ARG A 233 -13.81 -1.58 -18.12
N GLN A 234 -12.66 -2.12 -17.70
CA GLN A 234 -11.34 -1.66 -18.15
C GLN A 234 -10.98 -2.13 -19.55
N LEU A 235 -11.73 -3.08 -20.11
CA LEU A 235 -11.50 -3.58 -21.47
C LEU A 235 -11.98 -2.61 -22.55
N GLY A 236 -12.62 -1.49 -22.15
CA GLY A 236 -13.09 -0.43 -23.04
C GLY A 236 -14.30 -0.85 -23.88
N ASP A 237 -14.54 -0.11 -24.96
CA ASP A 237 -15.56 -0.48 -25.93
C ASP A 237 -15.15 -1.76 -26.67
N LEU A 238 -15.96 -2.79 -26.50
CA LEU A 238 -15.80 -4.09 -27.15
C LEU A 238 -16.30 -4.06 -28.60
N GLN A 239 -16.94 -2.98 -29.04
CA GLN A 239 -17.23 -2.76 -30.45
C GLN A 239 -16.16 -1.90 -31.15
N PRO A 240 -15.98 -2.06 -32.47
CA PRO A 240 -16.49 -3.17 -33.29
C PRO A 240 -15.81 -4.50 -32.90
N PHE A 241 -16.51 -5.61 -33.10
CA PHE A 241 -15.95 -6.95 -32.89
C PHE A 241 -14.80 -7.21 -33.87
N ARG A 242 -13.61 -7.47 -33.33
CA ARG A 242 -12.41 -7.80 -34.10
C ARG A 242 -11.45 -8.61 -33.26
N ASN A 243 -10.57 -9.37 -33.91
CA ASN A 243 -9.51 -10.07 -33.21
C ASN A 243 -8.51 -9.07 -32.60
N ARG A 244 -8.51 -8.91 -31.28
CA ARG A 244 -7.59 -7.99 -30.59
C ARG A 244 -7.24 -8.45 -29.18
N LEU A 245 -6.03 -8.09 -28.75
CA LEU A 245 -5.64 -8.17 -27.34
C LEU A 245 -6.33 -7.04 -26.57
N LEU A 246 -7.06 -7.39 -25.52
CA LEU A 246 -7.74 -6.44 -24.65
C LEU A 246 -7.03 -6.26 -23.31
N GLY A 247 -6.37 -7.31 -22.83
CA GLY A 247 -5.67 -7.29 -21.56
C GLY A 247 -4.53 -8.29 -21.54
N PHE A 248 -3.45 -7.89 -20.90
CA PHE A 248 -2.31 -8.74 -20.60
C PHE A 248 -1.92 -8.52 -19.15
N ILE A 249 -2.04 -9.56 -18.34
CA ILE A 249 -1.69 -9.54 -16.94
C ILE A 249 -0.45 -10.39 -16.78
N PHE A 250 0.57 -9.85 -16.15
CA PHE A 250 1.81 -10.55 -15.86
C PHE A 250 1.88 -10.86 -14.37
N GLU A 251 2.16 -12.11 -14.05
CA GLU A 251 2.29 -12.61 -12.67
C GLU A 251 3.67 -13.27 -12.53
N SER A 252 4.36 -12.94 -11.45
CA SER A 252 5.66 -13.55 -11.13
C SER A 252 5.75 -13.98 -9.66
N PRO A 253 4.86 -14.88 -9.21
CA PRO A 253 4.84 -15.30 -7.81
C PRO A 253 6.08 -16.11 -7.46
N ILE A 254 6.54 -15.94 -6.23
CA ILE A 254 7.54 -16.82 -5.62
C ILE A 254 6.76 -17.89 -4.85
N ILE A 255 6.87 -19.15 -5.27
CA ILE A 255 6.13 -20.27 -4.71
C ILE A 255 7.09 -21.16 -3.92
N LYS A 256 6.76 -21.41 -2.65
CA LYS A 256 7.46 -22.41 -1.84
C LYS A 256 7.08 -23.81 -2.32
N GLN A 257 8.08 -24.57 -2.74
CA GLN A 257 7.94 -25.96 -3.18
C GLN A 257 7.81 -26.90 -1.96
N PRO A 258 7.32 -28.13 -2.15
CA PRO A 258 7.20 -29.13 -1.07
C PRO A 258 8.54 -29.43 -0.37
N ASP A 259 9.66 -29.30 -1.08
CA ASP A 259 11.02 -29.47 -0.55
C ASP A 259 11.54 -28.24 0.22
N GLY A 260 10.72 -27.20 0.37
CA GLY A 260 11.06 -25.96 1.05
C GLY A 260 11.81 -24.94 0.18
N THR A 261 12.17 -25.28 -1.05
CA THR A 261 12.83 -24.34 -1.98
C THR A 261 11.84 -23.28 -2.49
N MET A 262 12.35 -22.09 -2.78
CA MET A 262 11.54 -20.99 -3.35
C MET A 262 11.76 -20.94 -4.86
N LYS A 263 10.70 -21.18 -5.64
CA LYS A 263 10.75 -21.11 -7.11
C LYS A 263 9.93 -19.95 -7.61
N ARG A 264 10.54 -19.09 -8.44
CA ARG A 264 9.83 -18.05 -9.18
C ARG A 264 9.03 -18.70 -10.31
N ASN A 265 7.71 -18.60 -10.24
CA ASN A 265 6.84 -18.97 -11.34
C ASN A 265 6.56 -17.71 -12.17
N ILE A 266 6.54 -17.83 -13.49
CA ILE A 266 6.25 -16.71 -14.39
C ILE A 266 5.10 -17.14 -15.29
N SER A 267 3.96 -16.48 -15.11
CA SER A 267 2.77 -16.71 -15.92
C SER A 267 2.15 -15.41 -16.36
N SER A 268 1.34 -15.47 -17.40
CA SER A 268 0.53 -14.33 -17.81
C SER A 268 -0.87 -14.76 -18.20
N ILE A 269 -1.84 -13.87 -18.01
CA ILE A 269 -3.21 -14.06 -18.48
C ILE A 269 -3.42 -13.11 -19.65
N ARG A 270 -3.73 -13.70 -20.80
CA ARG A 270 -4.12 -13.00 -22.01
C ARG A 270 -5.65 -12.95 -22.10
N VAL A 271 -6.20 -11.75 -22.17
CA VAL A 271 -7.62 -11.51 -22.46
C VAL A 271 -7.72 -10.96 -23.87
N SER A 272 -8.34 -11.70 -24.78
CA SER A 272 -8.55 -11.28 -26.18
C SER A 272 -10.02 -11.25 -26.53
N GLN A 273 -10.39 -10.42 -27.51
CA GLN A 273 -11.67 -10.50 -28.20
C GLN A 273 -11.50 -11.24 -29.52
N LYS A 274 -12.44 -12.13 -29.83
CA LYS A 274 -12.57 -12.79 -31.13
C LYS A 274 -13.45 -11.96 -32.07
N GLU A 275 -13.40 -12.24 -33.36
CA GLU A 275 -14.21 -11.55 -34.39
C GLU A 275 -15.72 -11.73 -34.19
N ASP A 276 -16.14 -12.80 -33.51
CA ASP A 276 -17.54 -13.04 -33.12
C ASP A 276 -17.96 -12.30 -31.83
N GLY A 277 -17.09 -11.44 -31.31
CA GLY A 277 -17.32 -10.66 -30.09
C GLY A 277 -17.04 -11.41 -28.79
N ARG A 278 -16.84 -12.74 -28.80
CA ARG A 278 -16.57 -13.51 -27.59
C ARG A 278 -15.19 -13.18 -27.02
N LEU A 279 -15.11 -13.21 -25.70
CA LEU A 279 -13.85 -13.05 -24.98
C LEU A 279 -13.17 -14.41 -24.79
N SER A 280 -11.85 -14.38 -24.90
CA SER A 280 -10.96 -15.52 -24.73
C SER A 280 -9.98 -15.21 -23.61
N LEU A 281 -9.99 -16.02 -22.57
CA LEU A 281 -8.98 -16.01 -21.52
C LEU A 281 -8.01 -17.16 -21.77
N GLN A 282 -6.72 -16.85 -21.88
CA GLN A 282 -5.67 -17.84 -22.06
C GLN A 282 -4.59 -17.60 -21.00
N LYS A 283 -4.36 -18.60 -20.15
CA LYS A 283 -3.18 -18.63 -19.27
C LYS A 283 -1.98 -19.05 -20.10
N MET A 284 -0.91 -18.27 -20.02
CA MET A 284 0.35 -18.49 -20.71
C MET A 284 1.44 -18.70 -19.67
N TYR A 285 2.40 -19.57 -19.98
CA TYR A 285 3.55 -19.87 -19.13
C TYR A 285 4.83 -19.51 -19.88
N LEU A 286 5.83 -19.04 -19.14
CA LEU A 286 7.16 -18.89 -19.71
C LEU A 286 7.73 -20.29 -20.00
N THR A 287 8.09 -20.55 -21.26
CA THR A 287 8.73 -21.82 -21.64
C THR A 287 10.21 -21.79 -21.27
N GLU A 288 10.79 -22.95 -20.95
CA GLU A 288 12.22 -23.05 -20.62
C GLU A 288 13.11 -22.55 -21.77
N ASN A 289 12.74 -22.82 -23.02
CA ASN A 289 13.46 -22.33 -24.19
C ASN A 289 13.49 -20.79 -24.22
N LYS A 290 12.35 -20.14 -23.97
CA LYS A 290 12.29 -18.68 -23.96
C LYS A 290 13.06 -18.07 -22.80
N LEU A 291 13.12 -18.77 -21.65
CA LEU A 291 13.95 -18.35 -20.52
C LEU A 291 15.45 -18.46 -20.85
N LYS A 292 15.88 -19.53 -21.53
CA LYS A 292 17.28 -19.69 -21.98
C LYS A 292 17.69 -18.58 -22.95
N ASP A 293 16.82 -18.26 -23.92
CA ASP A 293 17.06 -17.17 -24.89
C ASP A 293 17.20 -15.78 -24.23
N LEU A 294 16.59 -15.56 -23.06
CA LEU A 294 16.65 -14.27 -22.34
C LEU A 294 17.85 -14.15 -21.41
N LEU A 295 18.49 -15.27 -21.07
CA LEU A 295 19.64 -15.33 -20.16
C LEU A 295 20.98 -15.50 -20.90
N SER A 296 20.93 -15.77 -22.22
CA SER A 296 22.06 -15.77 -23.15
C SER A 296 22.35 -14.38 -23.69
#